data_AF-A0A838TZB6-F1
#
_entry.id   AF-A0A838TZB6-F1
#
_cell.length_a   1.000
_cell.length_b   1.000
_cell.length_c   1.000
_cell.angle_alpha   90.00
_cell.angle_beta   90.00
_cell.angle_gamma   90.00
#
_symmetry.space_group_name_H-M   'P 1'
#
loop_
_entity.id
_entity.type
_entity.pdbx_description
1 polymer ?
#
loop_
_entity_poly.entity_id
_entity_poly.type
_entity_poly.pdbx_seq_one_letter_code
_entity_poly.pdbx_strand_id
1 'polypeptide(L)'
;MSNSNMNRKMKLCILAATMILTIFSSTFLTQPNVKAQVDVAGSVLKLSNANIAIDIPLLKSYVNGNETFFIATDVSDENTAAFLTEKTGFQVNYAPILANTPDSAKGQTYIFTNGINGTGLSDYQIPVFNAKPGDEGYSPLLQINMVEWNSNASARELKSVEEIENAKQKGELNINRTDIIINYPAIKWEGGSLMIKENKTIGDETAYGGGQVLNIDTEKMVVTMVDHRGWGPDGKSIYYIVTDATPQMPANMMGVSYVPADEQLVGNTAVDLFQFSNGINGTGPMGFQSGIGAANPTDTNYSPMWLISFIEWKDPSQAKLLENINDIASMQKAGLITVTPAMDGKHVVNCPFFDQETVLKHQNQNIGLR
;
A
#
# COMPACT_ATOMS: atom_id res chain seq x y z
N MET A 1 -50.05 61.44 52.17
CA MET A 1 -51.06 61.67 53.21
C MET A 1 -52.02 60.49 53.21
N SER A 2 -52.17 59.82 54.37
CA SER A 2 -53.16 58.79 54.77
C SER A 2 -53.38 57.56 53.85
N ASN A 3 -53.01 56.35 54.30
CA ASN A 3 -53.85 55.38 55.04
C ASN A 3 -54.92 54.70 54.16
N SER A 4 -55.24 53.41 54.28
CA SER A 4 -54.78 52.31 55.12
C SER A 4 -55.59 51.06 54.73
N ASN A 5 -55.05 49.88 55.08
CA ASN A 5 -55.73 48.74 55.70
C ASN A 5 -56.96 48.08 55.00
N MET A 6 -56.92 46.80 54.61
CA MET A 6 -56.68 45.55 55.39
C MET A 6 -57.98 44.91 55.93
N ASN A 7 -58.03 43.57 55.82
CA ASN A 7 -58.86 42.59 56.56
C ASN A 7 -60.34 42.41 56.11
N ARG A 8 -60.98 41.23 56.19
CA ARG A 8 -60.71 40.02 56.98
C ARG A 8 -61.50 38.80 56.46
N LYS A 9 -60.96 37.64 56.82
CA LYS A 9 -61.45 36.25 56.81
C LYS A 9 -62.89 36.05 57.32
N MET A 10 -63.55 34.94 56.95
CA MET A 10 -63.79 33.77 57.84
C MET A 10 -64.74 32.68 57.26
N LYS A 11 -64.19 31.46 57.13
CA LYS A 11 -64.68 30.06 57.29
C LYS A 11 -66.18 29.79 57.61
N LEU A 12 -66.80 28.78 56.98
CA LEU A 12 -66.94 27.37 57.47
C LEU A 12 -67.74 26.46 56.50
N CYS A 13 -67.51 25.15 56.61
CA CYS A 13 -67.78 24.02 55.73
C CYS A 13 -69.24 23.48 55.70
N ILE A 14 -69.62 22.76 54.62
CA ILE A 14 -69.90 21.29 54.59
C ILE A 14 -70.47 20.84 53.21
N LEU A 15 -70.04 19.63 52.83
CA LEU A 15 -70.19 18.84 51.60
C LEU A 15 -71.60 18.70 51.00
N ALA A 16 -71.73 18.71 49.65
CA ALA A 16 -71.86 17.49 48.83
C ALA A 16 -72.22 17.78 47.35
N ALA A 17 -71.54 17.07 46.45
CA ALA A 17 -71.91 16.74 45.06
C ALA A 17 -72.08 17.87 44.02
N THR A 18 -71.00 18.18 43.29
CA THR A 18 -71.09 18.75 41.94
C THR A 18 -70.09 18.09 41.00
N MET A 19 -70.66 17.59 39.90
CA MET A 19 -70.03 17.06 38.70
C MET A 19 -69.09 18.12 38.10
N ILE A 20 -67.78 17.83 37.99
CA ILE A 20 -66.84 18.68 37.24
C ILE A 20 -66.29 17.85 36.09
N LEU A 21 -66.69 18.27 34.89
CA LEU A 21 -66.14 17.89 33.60
C LEU A 21 -64.78 18.58 33.45
N THR A 22 -63.68 17.92 33.83
CA THR A 22 -62.34 18.41 33.54
C THR A 22 -62.00 18.12 32.08
N ILE A 23 -61.96 19.19 31.28
CA ILE A 23 -61.33 19.22 29.97
C ILE A 23 -59.84 18.94 30.18
N PHE A 24 -59.40 17.74 29.83
CA PHE A 24 -57.97 17.49 29.62
C PHE A 24 -57.58 18.25 28.35
N SER A 25 -56.94 19.41 28.53
CA SER A 25 -56.14 20.02 27.48
C SER A 25 -54.95 19.11 27.22
N SER A 26 -55.10 18.20 26.25
CA SER A 26 -54.01 17.45 25.67
C SER A 26 -53.07 18.45 25.00
N THR A 27 -51.96 18.76 25.66
CA THR A 27 -50.80 19.34 25.01
C THR A 27 -50.36 18.34 23.94
N PHE A 28 -50.68 18.60 22.68
CA PHE A 28 -50.01 17.97 21.56
C PHE A 28 -48.54 18.35 21.66
N LEU A 29 -47.71 17.41 22.12
CA LEU A 29 -46.29 17.45 21.87
C LEU A 29 -46.14 17.39 20.35
N THR A 30 -45.83 18.54 19.74
CA THR A 30 -45.31 18.58 18.38
C THR A 30 -44.02 17.78 18.39
N GLN A 31 -44.09 16.52 17.96
CA GLN A 31 -42.89 15.77 17.61
C GLN A 31 -42.15 16.61 16.55
N PRO A 32 -40.85 16.89 16.72
CA PRO A 32 -40.09 17.40 15.59
C PRO A 32 -40.25 16.38 14.48
N ASN A 33 -40.68 16.83 13.30
CA ASN A 33 -40.57 16.08 12.06
C ASN A 33 -39.08 15.79 11.85
N VAL A 34 -38.59 14.73 12.48
CA VAL A 34 -37.41 14.03 12.02
C VAL A 34 -37.87 13.45 10.69
N LYS A 35 -37.57 14.17 9.59
CA LYS A 35 -37.38 13.49 8.33
C LYS A 35 -36.38 12.39 8.66
N ALA A 36 -36.87 11.14 8.73
CA ALA A 36 -35.98 10.00 8.63
C ALA A 36 -35.18 10.28 7.36
N GLN A 37 -33.92 10.65 7.55
CA GLN A 37 -32.93 10.49 6.51
C GLN A 37 -33.04 9.01 6.18
N VAL A 38 -33.61 8.71 5.01
CA VAL A 38 -33.49 7.39 4.44
C VAL A 38 -31.99 7.24 4.27
N ASP A 39 -31.35 6.57 5.23
CA ASP A 39 -30.11 5.88 4.97
C ASP A 39 -30.44 5.00 3.77
N VAL A 40 -30.02 5.43 2.59
CA VAL A 40 -29.89 4.51 1.48
C VAL A 40 -28.79 3.57 1.97
N ALA A 41 -29.21 2.48 2.62
CA ALA A 41 -28.30 1.51 3.18
C ALA A 41 -27.47 0.95 2.03
N GLY A 42 -26.28 1.53 1.82
CA GLY A 42 -25.31 1.02 0.87
C GLY A 42 -24.98 -0.41 1.28
N SER A 43 -24.86 -1.30 0.30
CA SER A 43 -24.40 -2.66 0.57
C SER A 43 -22.95 -2.59 1.07
N VAL A 44 -22.61 -3.40 2.07
CA VAL A 44 -21.25 -3.49 2.64
C VAL A 44 -20.69 -4.88 2.32
N LEU A 45 -19.55 -4.92 1.64
CA LEU A 45 -18.73 -6.12 1.49
C LEU A 45 -17.75 -6.20 2.66
N LYS A 46 -17.83 -7.28 3.44
CA LYS A 46 -16.86 -7.61 4.48
C LYS A 46 -16.01 -8.78 4.01
N LEU A 47 -14.72 -8.55 3.83
CA LEU A 47 -13.75 -9.59 3.57
C LEU A 47 -13.09 -9.99 4.89
N SER A 48 -13.06 -11.29 5.19
CA SER A 48 -12.25 -11.79 6.30
C SER A 48 -10.77 -11.68 5.96
N ASN A 49 -9.96 -11.33 6.96
CA ASN A 49 -8.53 -11.10 6.82
C ASN A 49 -8.24 -10.11 5.68
N ALA A 50 -8.98 -9.00 5.65
CA ALA A 50 -8.81 -7.98 4.61
C ALA A 50 -7.50 -7.23 4.74
N ASN A 51 -6.97 -7.15 5.96
CA ASN A 51 -5.66 -6.59 6.27
C ASN A 51 -4.94 -7.56 7.21
N ILE A 52 -3.73 -7.97 6.84
CA ILE A 52 -2.91 -8.90 7.61
C ILE A 52 -1.55 -8.24 7.87
N ALA A 53 -0.96 -8.53 9.02
CA ALA A 53 0.41 -8.11 9.30
C ALA A 53 1.36 -9.16 8.73
N ILE A 54 2.28 -8.75 7.85
CA ILE A 54 3.28 -9.64 7.25
C ILE A 54 4.69 -9.21 7.64
N ASP A 55 5.51 -10.16 8.08
CA ASP A 55 6.92 -9.95 8.38
C ASP A 55 7.77 -10.26 7.15
N ILE A 56 8.45 -9.25 6.63
CA ILE A 56 9.30 -9.33 5.44
C ILE A 56 10.77 -9.13 5.86
N PRO A 57 11.70 -10.01 5.42
CA PRO A 57 13.12 -9.85 5.70
C PRO A 57 13.67 -8.54 5.11
N LEU A 58 14.36 -7.76 5.94
CA LEU A 58 15.13 -6.62 5.48
C LEU A 58 16.48 -7.08 4.94
N LEU A 59 16.90 -6.42 3.88
CA LEU A 59 18.25 -6.45 3.35
C LEU A 59 18.92 -5.10 3.60
N LYS A 60 20.26 -5.07 3.50
CA LYS A 60 21.07 -3.87 3.75
C LYS A 60 21.88 -3.50 2.51
N SER A 61 21.96 -2.21 2.22
CA SER A 61 22.83 -1.63 1.18
C SER A 61 23.53 -0.37 1.71
N TYR A 62 24.48 0.16 0.93
CA TYR A 62 24.99 1.52 1.09
C TYR A 62 24.43 2.47 0.04
N VAL A 63 24.15 3.71 0.45
CA VAL A 63 23.94 4.87 -0.43
C VAL A 63 24.82 5.99 0.08
N ASN A 64 25.76 6.46 -0.73
CA ASN A 64 26.64 7.60 -0.42
C ASN A 64 27.30 7.53 0.98
N GLY A 65 27.78 6.35 1.38
CA GLY A 65 28.42 6.13 2.67
C GLY A 65 27.49 5.64 3.78
N ASN A 66 26.17 5.76 3.61
CA ASN A 66 25.17 5.50 4.65
C ASN A 66 24.42 4.20 4.43
N GLU A 67 24.10 3.50 5.52
CA GLU A 67 23.29 2.28 5.45
C GLU A 67 21.85 2.60 5.04
N THR A 68 21.31 1.79 4.13
CA THR A 68 19.90 1.78 3.72
C THR A 68 19.36 0.35 3.87
N PHE A 69 18.11 0.24 4.29
CA PHE A 69 17.39 -1.02 4.47
C PHE A 69 16.26 -1.09 3.45
N PHE A 70 16.13 -2.22 2.78
CA PHE A 70 15.19 -2.45 1.68
C PHE A 70 14.63 -3.88 1.74
N ILE A 71 13.62 -4.17 0.94
CA ILE A 71 13.07 -5.53 0.76
C ILE A 71 13.26 -6.01 -0.68
N ALA A 72 13.29 -7.32 -0.89
CA ALA A 72 13.32 -7.95 -2.19
C ALA A 72 11.95 -8.54 -2.53
N THR A 73 11.31 -8.11 -3.61
CA THR A 73 9.93 -8.54 -3.90
C THR A 73 9.74 -9.12 -5.30
N ASP A 74 10.37 -8.55 -6.33
CA ASP A 74 10.16 -8.98 -7.72
C ASP A 74 11.42 -8.75 -8.55
N VAL A 75 11.68 -9.59 -9.56
CA VAL A 75 12.83 -9.46 -10.46
C VAL A 75 12.53 -9.98 -11.86
N SER A 76 13.14 -9.39 -12.88
CA SER A 76 12.91 -9.72 -14.29
C SER A 76 13.57 -11.02 -14.77
N ASP A 77 14.32 -11.71 -13.92
CA ASP A 77 15.07 -12.92 -14.25
C ASP A 77 14.68 -14.07 -13.30
N GLU A 78 14.28 -15.20 -13.87
CA GLU A 78 13.70 -16.34 -13.13
C GLU A 78 14.73 -16.97 -12.17
N ASN A 79 15.97 -17.13 -12.62
CA ASN A 79 17.03 -17.72 -11.79
C ASN A 79 17.37 -16.80 -10.61
N THR A 80 17.43 -15.49 -10.85
CA THR A 80 17.64 -14.50 -9.79
C THR A 80 16.46 -14.49 -8.80
N ALA A 81 15.23 -14.65 -9.27
CA ALA A 81 14.04 -14.73 -8.41
C ALA A 81 14.12 -15.95 -7.47
N ALA A 82 14.43 -17.13 -8.04
CA ALA A 82 14.59 -18.37 -7.28
C ALA A 82 15.73 -18.27 -6.26
N PHE A 83 16.88 -17.74 -6.67
CA PHE A 83 18.04 -17.55 -5.80
C PHE A 83 17.71 -16.63 -4.61
N LEU A 84 17.05 -15.50 -4.85
CA LEU A 84 16.69 -14.57 -3.78
C LEU A 84 15.62 -15.13 -2.86
N THR A 85 14.67 -15.89 -3.41
CA THR A 85 13.66 -16.59 -2.62
C THR A 85 14.30 -17.57 -1.65
N GLU A 86 15.27 -18.37 -2.12
CA GLU A 86 16.02 -19.28 -1.27
C GLU A 86 16.87 -18.53 -0.23
N LYS A 87 17.60 -17.49 -0.67
CA LYS A 87 18.53 -16.74 0.19
C LYS A 87 17.83 -15.99 1.32
N THR A 88 16.66 -15.41 1.05
CA THR A 88 15.91 -14.60 2.02
C THR A 88 14.87 -15.41 2.78
N GLY A 89 14.44 -16.55 2.24
CA GLY A 89 13.34 -17.36 2.77
C GLY A 89 11.95 -16.74 2.53
N PHE A 90 11.87 -15.61 1.82
CA PHE A 90 10.66 -14.88 1.46
C PHE A 90 10.48 -14.89 -0.06
N GLN A 91 9.24 -14.97 -0.55
CA GLN A 91 8.95 -15.09 -1.98
C GLN A 91 9.40 -13.84 -2.74
N VAL A 92 10.26 -14.02 -3.74
CA VAL A 92 10.61 -13.01 -4.75
C VAL A 92 10.01 -13.44 -6.08
N ASN A 93 9.06 -12.67 -6.61
CA ASN A 93 8.34 -13.01 -7.82
C ASN A 93 9.22 -12.88 -9.07
N TYR A 94 8.99 -13.75 -10.05
CA TYR A 94 9.50 -13.58 -11.40
C TYR A 94 8.55 -12.68 -12.19
N ALA A 95 9.00 -11.46 -12.51
CA ALA A 95 8.22 -10.44 -13.21
C ALA A 95 8.95 -10.01 -14.50
N PRO A 96 8.89 -10.81 -15.58
CA PRO A 96 9.72 -10.62 -16.77
C PRO A 96 9.57 -9.26 -17.44
N ILE A 97 8.39 -8.64 -17.37
CA ILE A 97 8.15 -7.34 -17.98
C ILE A 97 8.92 -6.19 -17.30
N LEU A 98 9.46 -6.41 -16.09
CA LEU A 98 10.40 -5.46 -15.48
C LEU A 98 11.63 -5.23 -16.35
N ALA A 99 12.05 -6.18 -17.20
CA ALA A 99 13.15 -6.00 -18.15
C ALA A 99 12.90 -4.84 -19.14
N ASN A 100 11.64 -4.46 -19.38
CA ASN A 100 11.25 -3.36 -20.25
C ASN A 100 11.27 -1.99 -19.56
N THR A 101 11.73 -1.92 -18.30
CA THR A 101 11.80 -0.66 -17.56
C THR A 101 12.74 0.34 -18.25
N PRO A 102 12.24 1.53 -18.64
CA PRO A 102 13.04 2.51 -19.36
C PRO A 102 14.14 3.07 -18.45
N ASP A 103 15.27 3.49 -19.04
CA ASP A 103 16.41 4.05 -18.31
C ASP A 103 16.03 5.25 -17.41
N SER A 104 15.02 6.03 -17.81
CA SER A 104 14.50 7.16 -17.02
C SER A 104 13.69 6.75 -15.78
N ALA A 105 13.34 5.47 -15.65
CA ALA A 105 12.52 4.94 -14.56
C ALA A 105 13.25 3.94 -13.67
N LYS A 106 14.55 3.66 -13.92
CA LYS A 106 15.34 2.73 -13.12
C LYS A 106 16.57 3.37 -12.49
N GLY A 107 16.81 3.00 -11.24
CA GLY A 107 18.06 3.24 -10.54
C GLY A 107 19.10 2.18 -10.88
N GLN A 108 20.20 2.17 -10.14
CA GLN A 108 21.31 1.23 -10.30
C GLN A 108 21.68 0.63 -8.95
N THR A 109 21.87 -0.69 -8.94
CA THR A 109 22.48 -1.42 -7.82
C THR A 109 23.77 -2.08 -8.26
N TYR A 110 24.78 -2.08 -7.39
CA TYR A 110 26.08 -2.68 -7.61
C TYR A 110 26.29 -3.82 -6.62
N ILE A 111 26.33 -5.05 -7.12
CA ILE A 111 26.42 -6.28 -6.33
C ILE A 111 27.82 -6.87 -6.47
N PHE A 112 28.52 -7.05 -5.35
CA PHE A 112 29.88 -7.59 -5.35
C PHE A 112 29.86 -9.12 -5.46
N THR A 113 30.68 -9.64 -6.39
CA THR A 113 30.79 -11.09 -6.69
C THR A 113 32.09 -11.71 -6.18
N ASN A 114 33.00 -10.90 -5.65
CA ASN A 114 34.21 -11.32 -4.97
C ASN A 114 34.73 -10.21 -4.03
N GLY A 115 35.92 -10.41 -3.46
CA GLY A 115 36.62 -9.40 -2.66
C GLY A 115 36.38 -9.57 -1.16
N ILE A 116 35.77 -8.57 -0.52
CA ILE A 116 35.53 -8.56 0.92
C ILE A 116 34.36 -9.50 1.26
N ASN A 117 34.60 -10.54 2.07
CA ASN A 117 33.54 -11.40 2.59
C ASN A 117 32.56 -10.57 3.43
N GLY A 118 31.27 -10.85 3.31
CA GLY A 118 30.24 -10.09 4.00
C GLY A 118 28.87 -10.75 3.93
N THR A 119 27.84 -9.96 4.23
CA THR A 119 26.43 -10.41 4.23
C THR A 119 25.67 -9.99 2.99
N GLY A 120 26.38 -9.62 1.91
CA GLY A 120 25.79 -9.38 0.60
C GLY A 120 25.23 -10.65 -0.01
N LEU A 121 24.47 -10.50 -1.10
CA LEU A 121 23.75 -11.61 -1.74
C LEU A 121 24.67 -12.77 -2.16
N SER A 122 25.88 -12.44 -2.64
CA SER A 122 26.90 -13.42 -3.04
C SER A 122 27.93 -13.73 -1.93
N ASP A 123 27.58 -13.51 -0.66
CA ASP A 123 28.46 -13.69 0.52
C ASP A 123 29.69 -12.76 0.56
N TYR A 124 29.66 -11.69 -0.23
CA TYR A 124 30.64 -10.60 -0.23
C TYR A 124 30.03 -9.33 0.36
N GLN A 125 30.62 -8.17 0.08
CA GLN A 125 30.12 -6.89 0.53
C GLN A 125 28.64 -6.69 0.16
N ILE A 126 27.88 -6.06 1.06
CA ILE A 126 26.52 -5.59 0.77
C ILE A 126 26.51 -4.64 -0.44
N PRO A 127 25.40 -4.61 -1.21
CA PRO A 127 25.31 -3.82 -2.42
C PRO A 127 25.39 -2.31 -2.16
N VAL A 128 25.77 -1.57 -3.19
CA VAL A 128 25.71 -0.09 -3.22
C VAL A 128 24.61 0.33 -4.18
N PHE A 129 23.70 1.19 -3.74
CA PHE A 129 22.66 1.78 -4.57
C PHE A 129 23.06 3.21 -4.97
N ASN A 130 22.54 3.67 -6.12
CA ASN A 130 22.84 5.02 -6.61
C ASN A 130 22.15 6.14 -5.82
N ALA A 131 20.98 5.86 -5.24
CA ALA A 131 20.12 6.86 -4.64
C ALA A 131 19.21 6.25 -3.57
N LYS A 132 18.70 7.09 -2.67
CA LYS A 132 17.65 6.76 -1.69
C LYS A 132 16.40 7.62 -1.94
N PRO A 133 15.23 7.31 -1.35
CA PRO A 133 14.04 8.15 -1.52
C PRO A 133 14.30 9.62 -1.23
N GLY A 134 13.79 10.48 -2.10
CA GLY A 134 13.99 11.94 -2.07
C GLY A 134 15.21 12.43 -2.85
N ASP A 135 16.14 11.55 -3.25
CA ASP A 135 17.24 11.92 -4.13
C ASP A 135 16.82 11.93 -5.60
N GLU A 136 17.49 12.74 -6.40
CA GLU A 136 17.39 12.65 -7.86
C GLU A 136 17.91 11.29 -8.34
N GLY A 137 17.18 10.64 -9.26
CA GLY A 137 17.53 9.33 -9.78
C GLY A 137 17.20 8.15 -8.86
N TYR A 138 16.47 8.37 -7.76
CA TYR A 138 15.88 7.27 -7.00
C TYR A 138 14.76 6.58 -7.79
N SER A 139 14.81 5.25 -7.81
CA SER A 139 13.74 4.37 -8.22
C SER A 139 13.86 3.06 -7.43
N PRO A 140 12.74 2.43 -7.04
CA PRO A 140 12.77 1.09 -6.44
C PRO A 140 13.14 0.01 -7.47
N LEU A 141 12.98 0.28 -8.77
CA LEU A 141 13.41 -0.60 -9.84
C LEU A 141 14.89 -0.33 -10.16
N LEU A 142 15.76 -1.30 -9.87
CA LEU A 142 17.20 -1.16 -9.97
C LEU A 142 17.75 -2.07 -11.07
N GLN A 143 18.60 -1.53 -11.95
CA GLN A 143 19.44 -2.35 -12.82
C GLN A 143 20.54 -3.00 -11.99
N ILE A 144 20.68 -4.32 -12.09
CA ILE A 144 21.78 -5.05 -11.48
C ILE A 144 23.07 -4.84 -12.30
N ASN A 145 24.10 -4.33 -11.63
CA ASN A 145 25.46 -4.27 -12.12
C ASN A 145 26.34 -5.17 -11.23
N MET A 146 26.98 -6.18 -11.80
CA MET A 146 27.85 -7.08 -11.06
C MET A 146 29.26 -6.49 -10.98
N VAL A 147 29.80 -6.39 -9.77
CA VAL A 147 31.12 -5.84 -9.49
C VAL A 147 32.08 -6.97 -9.15
N GLU A 148 33.23 -7.00 -9.81
CA GLU A 148 34.28 -7.98 -9.58
C GLU A 148 35.64 -7.28 -9.45
N TRP A 149 36.29 -7.45 -8.30
CA TRP A 149 37.68 -7.04 -8.07
C TRP A 149 38.64 -7.85 -8.95
N ASN A 150 39.61 -7.16 -9.55
CA ASN A 150 40.68 -7.80 -10.30
C ASN A 150 41.64 -8.56 -9.36
N SER A 151 42.21 -9.68 -9.83
CA SER A 151 43.06 -10.57 -9.01
C SER A 151 44.27 -9.89 -8.36
N ASN A 152 44.77 -8.80 -8.95
CA ASN A 152 45.93 -8.05 -8.47
C ASN A 152 45.56 -6.81 -7.64
N ALA A 153 44.27 -6.55 -7.45
CA ALA A 153 43.79 -5.41 -6.69
C ALA A 153 43.62 -5.77 -5.20
N SER A 154 43.89 -4.81 -4.33
CA SER A 154 43.57 -4.92 -2.91
C SER A 154 42.11 -4.51 -2.69
N ALA A 155 41.23 -5.51 -2.61
CA ALA A 155 39.81 -5.28 -2.32
C ALA A 155 39.64 -4.50 -1.01
N ARG A 156 38.69 -3.57 -1.01
CA ARG A 156 38.29 -2.76 0.16
C ARG A 156 36.79 -2.53 0.12
N GLU A 157 36.22 -2.09 1.23
CA GLU A 157 34.82 -1.72 1.26
C GLU A 157 34.58 -0.43 0.44
N LEU A 158 33.59 -0.44 -0.44
CA LEU A 158 33.14 0.72 -1.23
C LEU A 158 31.68 1.03 -0.90
N LYS A 159 31.37 2.27 -0.52
CA LYS A 159 30.07 2.68 0.03
C LYS A 159 29.31 3.66 -0.84
N SER A 160 29.85 4.02 -2.01
CA SER A 160 29.20 4.93 -2.95
C SER A 160 29.49 4.53 -4.40
N VAL A 161 28.62 4.94 -5.31
CA VAL A 161 28.83 4.75 -6.75
C VAL A 161 30.08 5.49 -7.22
N GLU A 162 30.38 6.65 -6.64
CA GLU A 162 31.60 7.40 -6.93
C GLU A 162 32.86 6.59 -6.58
N GLU A 163 32.89 5.91 -5.43
CA GLU A 163 34.01 5.06 -5.03
C GLU A 163 34.19 3.86 -5.97
N ILE A 164 33.07 3.26 -6.43
CA ILE A 164 33.06 2.15 -7.40
C ILE A 164 33.61 2.61 -8.76
N GLU A 165 33.13 3.72 -9.29
CA GLU A 165 33.61 4.24 -10.57
C GLU A 165 35.07 4.70 -10.50
N ASN A 166 35.51 5.28 -9.38
CA ASN A 166 36.92 5.60 -9.15
C ASN A 166 37.82 4.35 -9.11
N ALA A 167 37.36 3.26 -8.48
CA ALA A 167 38.08 1.99 -8.47
C ALA A 167 38.15 1.36 -9.87
N LYS A 168 37.06 1.43 -10.65
CA LYS A 168 37.01 1.00 -12.05
C LYS A 168 37.97 1.80 -12.93
N GLN A 169 38.00 3.12 -12.80
CA GLN A 169 38.91 4.00 -13.56
C GLN A 169 40.39 3.70 -13.28
N LYS A 170 40.71 3.24 -12.06
CA LYS A 170 42.05 2.79 -11.68
C LYS A 170 42.38 1.37 -12.14
N GLY A 171 41.44 0.67 -12.77
CA GLY A 171 41.60 -0.73 -13.19
C GLY A 171 41.63 -1.71 -12.02
N GLU A 172 41.05 -1.35 -10.87
CA GLU A 172 41.04 -2.21 -9.68
C GLU A 172 39.89 -3.23 -9.72
N LEU A 173 38.80 -2.91 -10.40
CA LEU A 173 37.61 -3.75 -10.55
C LEU A 173 36.99 -3.60 -11.93
N ASN A 174 36.16 -4.56 -12.31
CA ASN A 174 35.28 -4.51 -13.49
C ASN A 174 33.82 -4.43 -13.05
N ILE A 175 32.99 -3.84 -13.91
CA ILE A 175 31.55 -3.76 -13.73
C ILE A 175 30.90 -4.40 -14.95
N ASN A 176 30.18 -5.50 -14.73
CA ASN A 176 29.36 -6.15 -15.74
C ASN A 176 27.90 -5.69 -15.58
N ARG A 177 27.44 -4.82 -16.49
CA ARG A 177 26.04 -4.39 -16.55
C ARG A 177 25.19 -5.53 -17.09
N THR A 178 24.15 -5.91 -16.34
CA THR A 178 23.16 -6.89 -16.81
C THR A 178 21.92 -6.16 -17.36
N ASP A 179 20.99 -6.91 -17.96
CA ASP A 179 19.64 -6.44 -18.29
C ASP A 179 18.61 -6.82 -17.21
N ILE A 180 19.07 -7.33 -16.06
CA ILE A 180 18.20 -7.77 -14.96
C ILE A 180 17.74 -6.56 -14.13
N ILE A 181 16.43 -6.35 -14.08
CA ILE A 181 15.77 -5.31 -13.29
C ILE A 181 15.14 -5.95 -12.06
N ILE A 182 15.42 -5.37 -10.89
CA ILE A 182 14.94 -5.85 -9.61
C ILE A 182 14.16 -4.78 -8.86
N ASN A 183 13.06 -5.14 -8.23
CA ASN A 183 12.28 -4.27 -7.35
C ASN A 183 12.81 -4.38 -5.91
N TYR A 184 13.58 -3.38 -5.50
CA TYR A 184 14.16 -3.21 -4.16
C TYR A 184 13.69 -1.92 -3.50
N PRO A 185 12.41 -1.82 -3.12
CA PRO A 185 11.90 -0.63 -2.46
C PRO A 185 12.59 -0.40 -1.11
N ALA A 186 13.05 0.84 -0.89
CA ALA A 186 13.67 1.24 0.36
C ALA A 186 12.64 1.37 1.49
N ILE A 187 12.96 0.82 2.65
CA ILE A 187 12.12 0.85 3.86
C ILE A 187 12.62 1.89 4.85
N LYS A 188 13.95 1.98 5.06
CA LYS A 188 14.59 2.93 5.97
C LYS A 188 15.94 3.37 5.42
N TRP A 189 16.23 4.65 5.49
CA TRP A 189 17.44 5.26 4.93
C TRP A 189 17.92 6.41 5.83
N GLU A 190 19.06 7.00 5.51
CA GLU A 190 19.54 8.18 6.22
C GLU A 190 18.53 9.33 6.11
N GLY A 191 18.00 9.76 7.25
CA GLY A 191 17.04 10.87 7.32
C GLY A 191 15.58 10.49 7.10
N GLY A 192 15.23 9.21 6.92
CA GLY A 192 13.84 8.82 6.73
C GLY A 192 13.54 7.32 6.74
N SER A 193 12.26 7.01 6.65
CA SER A 193 11.71 5.68 6.42
C SER A 193 10.34 5.81 5.78
N LEU A 194 9.78 4.68 5.35
CA LEU A 194 8.33 4.62 5.13
C LEU A 194 7.59 4.97 6.44
N MET A 195 6.39 5.54 6.29
CA MET A 195 5.60 5.99 7.43
C MET A 195 5.13 4.77 8.25
N ILE A 196 5.51 4.75 9.52
CA ILE A 196 4.97 3.79 10.49
C ILE A 196 3.57 4.26 10.88
N LYS A 197 2.58 3.40 10.67
CA LYS A 197 1.18 3.64 11.01
C LYS A 197 1.04 3.93 12.51
N GLU A 198 0.30 4.98 12.86
CA GLU A 198 0.08 5.37 14.26
C GLU A 198 -0.68 4.29 15.02
N ASN A 199 -1.79 3.81 14.46
CA ASN A 199 -2.51 2.65 14.97
C ASN A 199 -1.93 1.37 14.38
N LYS A 200 -1.22 0.62 15.22
CA LYS A 200 -0.59 -0.65 14.84
C LYS A 200 -1.50 -1.85 14.95
N THR A 201 -2.68 -1.69 15.55
CA THR A 201 -3.71 -2.73 15.59
C THR A 201 -4.49 -2.68 14.29
N ILE A 202 -4.36 -3.73 13.49
CA ILE A 202 -5.06 -3.88 12.22
C ILE A 202 -6.09 -5.03 12.29
N GLY A 203 -7.14 -4.88 11.50
CA GLY A 203 -8.18 -5.86 11.24
C GLY A 203 -8.92 -5.56 9.94
N ASP A 204 -10.07 -6.19 9.72
CA ASP A 204 -10.76 -6.12 8.43
C ASP A 204 -11.17 -4.69 8.02
N GLU A 205 -11.49 -3.83 9.00
CA GLU A 205 -11.95 -2.45 8.78
C GLU A 205 -10.80 -1.42 8.86
N THR A 206 -9.54 -1.85 8.75
CA THR A 206 -8.38 -0.94 8.81
C THR A 206 -8.43 0.06 7.67
N ALA A 207 -8.33 1.35 7.99
CA ALA A 207 -8.22 2.38 6.97
C ALA A 207 -6.94 2.21 6.15
N TYR A 208 -7.08 2.29 4.83
CA TYR A 208 -5.99 2.08 3.88
C TYR A 208 -4.86 3.11 4.02
N GLY A 209 -5.20 4.39 4.26
CA GLY A 209 -4.23 5.48 4.39
C GLY A 209 -3.51 5.57 5.74
N GLY A 210 -2.57 6.52 5.84
CA GLY A 210 -1.87 6.84 7.10
C GLY A 210 -0.72 5.89 7.46
N GLY A 211 -0.08 5.30 6.45
CA GLY A 211 1.09 4.42 6.61
C GLY A 211 0.79 2.95 6.34
N GLN A 212 1.77 2.28 5.73
CA GLN A 212 1.74 0.87 5.31
C GLN A 212 2.65 -0.02 6.15
N VAL A 213 3.40 0.57 7.08
CA VAL A 213 4.37 -0.13 7.93
C VAL A 213 3.89 -0.13 9.38
N LEU A 214 3.97 -1.26 10.07
CA LEU A 214 3.62 -1.40 11.48
C LEU A 214 4.86 -1.36 12.38
N ASN A 215 5.97 -1.92 11.90
CA ASN A 215 7.24 -1.93 12.61
C ASN A 215 8.43 -2.07 11.67
N ILE A 216 9.57 -1.49 12.04
CA ILE A 216 10.87 -1.68 11.35
C ILE A 216 11.89 -2.06 12.43
N ASP A 217 12.39 -3.29 12.39
CA ASP A 217 13.39 -3.82 13.32
C ASP A 217 14.69 -4.10 12.55
N THR A 218 15.62 -3.15 12.58
CA THR A 218 16.93 -3.26 11.90
C THR A 218 17.92 -4.12 12.67
N GLU A 219 17.62 -4.53 13.89
CA GLU A 219 18.44 -5.48 14.65
C GLU A 219 18.06 -6.91 14.28
N LYS A 220 16.75 -7.20 14.20
CA LYS A 220 16.24 -8.48 13.72
C LYS A 220 16.18 -8.60 12.20
N MET A 221 16.45 -7.52 11.47
CA MET A 221 16.37 -7.44 10.01
C MET A 221 14.98 -7.83 9.49
N VAL A 222 13.92 -7.26 10.07
CA VAL A 222 12.53 -7.51 9.66
C VAL A 222 11.74 -6.21 9.62
N VAL A 223 10.92 -6.04 8.59
CA VAL A 223 9.85 -5.04 8.54
C VAL A 223 8.51 -5.75 8.65
N THR A 224 7.62 -5.23 9.48
CA THR A 224 6.23 -5.69 9.55
C THR A 224 5.37 -4.71 8.76
N MET A 225 4.75 -5.15 7.67
CA MET A 225 3.91 -4.34 6.79
C MET A 225 2.43 -4.73 6.88
N VAL A 226 1.55 -3.84 6.42
CA VAL A 226 0.13 -4.15 6.20
C VAL A 226 -0.01 -4.75 4.81
N ASP A 227 -0.52 -5.97 4.76
CA ASP A 227 -0.81 -6.72 3.55
C ASP A 227 -2.32 -6.72 3.29
N HIS A 228 -2.74 -6.20 2.15
CA HIS A 228 -4.13 -5.91 1.81
C HIS A 228 -4.71 -6.99 0.92
N ARG A 229 -5.93 -7.44 1.20
CA ARG A 229 -6.61 -8.42 0.35
C ARG A 229 -7.29 -7.76 -0.85
N GLY A 230 -7.01 -8.30 -2.03
CA GLY A 230 -7.64 -7.94 -3.30
C GLY A 230 -8.06 -9.14 -4.14
N TRP A 231 -8.44 -8.87 -5.38
CA TRP A 231 -8.81 -9.88 -6.36
C TRP A 231 -7.80 -9.90 -7.50
N GLY A 232 -7.36 -11.10 -7.90
CA GLY A 232 -6.63 -11.32 -9.14
C GLY A 232 -7.57 -11.27 -10.36
N PRO A 233 -7.02 -11.32 -11.58
CA PRO A 233 -7.80 -11.23 -12.81
C PRO A 233 -8.78 -12.38 -13.01
N ASP A 234 -8.59 -13.49 -12.31
CA ASP A 234 -9.41 -14.72 -12.37
C ASP A 234 -10.36 -14.86 -11.17
N GLY A 235 -10.46 -13.85 -10.31
CA GLY A 235 -11.30 -13.88 -9.11
C GLY A 235 -10.71 -14.65 -7.94
N LYS A 236 -9.44 -15.08 -8.02
CA LYS A 236 -8.73 -15.58 -6.84
C LYS A 236 -8.35 -14.43 -5.92
N SER A 237 -8.23 -14.71 -4.62
CA SER A 237 -7.70 -13.72 -3.69
C SER A 237 -6.19 -13.54 -3.91
N ILE A 238 -5.77 -12.30 -3.92
CA ILE A 238 -4.36 -11.89 -3.85
C ILE A 238 -4.17 -11.04 -2.59
N TYR A 239 -2.93 -10.97 -2.14
CA TYR A 239 -2.51 -10.06 -1.09
C TYR A 239 -1.45 -9.11 -1.65
N TYR A 240 -1.39 -7.88 -1.17
CA TYR A 240 -0.41 -6.92 -1.63
C TYR A 240 -0.01 -5.91 -0.55
N ILE A 241 1.27 -5.55 -0.54
CA ILE A 241 1.79 -4.40 0.20
C ILE A 241 1.85 -3.17 -0.71
N VAL A 242 2.19 -2.00 -0.15
CA VAL A 242 2.45 -0.78 -0.93
C VAL A 242 3.71 -0.10 -0.41
N THR A 243 4.64 0.23 -1.30
CA THR A 243 5.96 0.77 -0.89
C THR A 243 6.24 2.17 -1.40
N ASP A 244 5.66 2.54 -2.54
CA ASP A 244 5.85 3.83 -3.19
C ASP A 244 4.78 4.08 -4.25
N ALA A 245 4.64 5.34 -4.66
CA ALA A 245 3.67 5.76 -5.66
C ALA A 245 4.01 7.10 -6.33
N THR A 246 3.32 7.37 -7.43
CA THR A 246 3.18 8.68 -8.06
C THR A 246 1.71 8.88 -8.46
N PRO A 247 1.15 10.10 -8.47
CA PRO A 247 1.73 11.38 -8.04
C PRO A 247 1.95 11.52 -6.53
N GLN A 248 2.49 12.67 -6.11
CA GLN A 248 2.84 12.94 -4.71
C GLN A 248 1.63 12.86 -3.75
N MET A 249 0.46 13.34 -4.18
CA MET A 249 -0.74 13.36 -3.32
C MET A 249 -1.16 11.94 -2.84
N PRO A 250 -1.38 10.95 -3.72
CA PRO A 250 -1.70 9.59 -3.27
C PRO A 250 -0.55 8.94 -2.50
N ALA A 251 0.72 9.19 -2.87
CA ALA A 251 1.87 8.69 -2.11
C ALA A 251 1.84 9.16 -0.64
N ASN A 252 1.62 10.46 -0.43
CA ASN A 252 1.50 11.05 0.90
C ASN A 252 0.30 10.49 1.68
N MET A 253 -0.87 10.30 1.02
CA MET A 253 -2.07 9.75 1.67
C MET A 253 -1.85 8.30 2.14
N MET A 254 -1.13 7.50 1.35
CA MET A 254 -0.79 6.12 1.71
C MET A 254 0.34 6.04 2.74
N GLY A 255 1.16 7.10 2.88
CA GLY A 255 2.33 7.14 3.75
C GLY A 255 3.53 6.41 3.16
N VAL A 256 3.66 6.43 1.83
CA VAL A 256 4.72 5.77 1.07
C VAL A 256 5.60 6.79 0.35
N SER A 257 6.74 6.34 -0.17
CA SER A 257 7.66 7.21 -0.90
C SER A 257 7.00 7.77 -2.17
N TYR A 258 7.17 9.07 -2.42
CA TYR A 258 6.82 9.66 -3.71
C TYR A 258 7.95 9.41 -4.71
N VAL A 259 7.65 8.72 -5.81
CA VAL A 259 8.62 8.36 -6.85
C VAL A 259 8.14 8.86 -8.22
N PRO A 260 8.48 10.10 -8.62
CA PRO A 260 8.02 10.67 -9.89
C PRO A 260 8.41 9.82 -11.12
N ALA A 261 9.52 9.10 -11.04
CA ALA A 261 10.04 8.25 -12.11
C ALA A 261 9.06 7.13 -12.52
N ASP A 262 8.18 6.70 -11.62
CA ASP A 262 7.20 5.64 -11.89
C ASP A 262 6.17 6.03 -12.97
N GLU A 263 5.96 7.33 -13.21
CA GLU A 263 5.08 7.80 -14.29
C GLU A 263 5.60 7.33 -15.67
N GLN A 264 6.91 7.12 -15.80
CA GLN A 264 7.54 6.66 -17.04
C GLN A 264 7.32 5.16 -17.31
N LEU A 265 6.69 4.44 -16.37
CA LEU A 265 6.37 3.01 -16.51
C LEU A 265 5.05 2.79 -17.28
N VAL A 266 4.23 3.83 -17.41
CA VAL A 266 2.94 3.80 -18.10
C VAL A 266 3.14 3.39 -19.56
N GLY A 267 2.40 2.36 -19.99
CA GLY A 267 2.46 1.81 -21.34
C GLY A 267 3.56 0.77 -21.58
N ASN A 268 4.42 0.51 -20.58
CA ASN A 268 5.58 -0.38 -20.72
C ASN A 268 5.54 -1.48 -19.64
N THR A 269 5.78 -1.09 -18.39
CA THR A 269 6.00 -1.98 -17.24
C THR A 269 4.83 -1.95 -16.26
N ALA A 270 4.06 -0.85 -16.24
CA ALA A 270 2.89 -0.73 -15.38
C ALA A 270 1.70 -1.51 -15.96
N VAL A 271 1.04 -2.31 -15.10
CA VAL A 271 -0.11 -3.16 -15.44
C VAL A 271 -1.37 -2.60 -14.79
N ASP A 272 -2.54 -2.78 -15.39
CA ASP A 272 -3.78 -2.21 -14.85
C ASP A 272 -4.17 -2.80 -13.49
N LEU A 273 -4.53 -1.91 -12.55
CA LEU A 273 -5.20 -2.24 -11.30
C LEU A 273 -6.46 -1.40 -11.17
N PHE A 274 -7.61 -2.07 -11.06
CA PHE A 274 -8.90 -1.41 -11.02
C PHE A 274 -9.37 -1.23 -9.57
N GLN A 275 -9.69 0.00 -9.19
CA GLN A 275 -10.17 0.36 -7.86
C GLN A 275 -11.57 0.97 -7.92
N PHE A 276 -12.44 0.69 -6.96
CA PHE A 276 -13.80 1.20 -6.94
C PHE A 276 -13.86 2.57 -6.27
N SER A 277 -14.51 3.55 -6.89
CA SER A 277 -14.71 4.89 -6.35
C SER A 277 -16.11 5.12 -5.77
N ASN A 278 -17.05 4.18 -6.00
CA ASN A 278 -18.39 4.18 -5.44
C ASN A 278 -19.01 2.76 -5.42
N GLY A 279 -20.27 2.65 -4.98
CA GLY A 279 -21.05 1.43 -5.02
C GLY A 279 -21.03 0.68 -3.68
N ILE A 280 -20.47 -0.53 -3.66
CA ILE A 280 -20.42 -1.38 -2.46
C ILE A 280 -19.31 -0.87 -1.55
N ASN A 281 -19.66 -0.51 -0.30
CA ASN A 281 -18.68 -0.14 0.72
C ASN A 281 -17.80 -1.34 1.06
N GLY A 282 -16.51 -1.13 1.28
CA GLY A 282 -15.58 -2.21 1.54
C GLY A 282 -14.18 -1.73 1.92
N THR A 283 -13.22 -2.64 1.81
CA THR A 283 -11.85 -2.48 2.30
C THR A 283 -10.88 -1.94 1.25
N GLY A 284 -11.38 -1.57 0.07
CA GLY A 284 -10.59 -0.98 -0.99
C GLY A 284 -10.07 0.42 -0.62
N PRO A 285 -9.06 0.93 -1.34
CA PRO A 285 -8.37 2.19 -0.99
C PRO A 285 -9.27 3.42 -0.85
N MET A 286 -10.39 3.43 -1.58
CA MET A 286 -11.37 4.52 -1.57
C MET A 286 -12.57 4.26 -0.65
N GLY A 287 -12.54 3.21 0.17
CA GLY A 287 -13.64 2.82 1.07
C GLY A 287 -14.75 1.99 0.40
N PHE A 288 -14.51 1.53 -0.82
CA PHE A 288 -15.42 0.67 -1.57
C PHE A 288 -14.83 -0.74 -1.72
N GLN A 289 -15.44 -1.57 -2.55
CA GLN A 289 -14.96 -2.91 -2.85
C GLN A 289 -13.44 -2.95 -3.11
N SER A 290 -12.77 -4.00 -2.61
CA SER A 290 -11.36 -4.26 -2.94
C SER A 290 -11.14 -4.32 -4.45
N GLY A 291 -9.97 -3.85 -4.86
CA GLY A 291 -9.58 -3.76 -6.26
C GLY A 291 -9.33 -5.11 -6.94
N ILE A 292 -9.26 -5.05 -8.27
CA ILE A 292 -9.04 -6.21 -9.15
C ILE A 292 -7.80 -5.92 -9.99
N GLY A 293 -6.75 -6.73 -9.83
CA GLY A 293 -5.54 -6.65 -10.66
C GLY A 293 -5.74 -7.31 -12.02
N ALA A 294 -5.07 -6.81 -13.05
CA ALA A 294 -5.12 -7.39 -14.40
C ALA A 294 -4.13 -8.55 -14.63
N ALA A 295 -3.30 -8.90 -13.64
CA ALA A 295 -2.35 -10.01 -13.67
C ALA A 295 -2.21 -10.66 -12.29
N ASN A 296 -1.97 -11.97 -12.25
CA ASN A 296 -1.52 -12.72 -11.07
C ASN A 296 0.02 -12.79 -11.02
N PRO A 297 0.66 -13.02 -9.85
CA PRO A 297 2.12 -13.15 -9.74
C PRO A 297 2.78 -14.20 -10.66
N THR A 298 2.01 -15.17 -11.15
CA THR A 298 2.48 -16.24 -12.04
C THR A 298 2.22 -15.97 -13.52
N ASP A 299 1.53 -14.88 -13.86
CA ASP A 299 1.22 -14.52 -15.24
C ASP A 299 2.45 -13.87 -15.90
N THR A 300 2.63 -14.13 -17.21
CA THR A 300 3.78 -13.59 -17.96
C THR A 300 3.79 -12.07 -18.08
N ASN A 301 2.62 -11.43 -17.92
CA ASN A 301 2.47 -9.98 -17.94
C ASN A 301 2.42 -9.37 -16.52
N TYR A 302 2.80 -10.11 -15.48
CA TYR A 302 2.82 -9.61 -14.11
C TYR A 302 3.92 -8.57 -13.87
N SER A 303 3.57 -7.51 -13.14
CA SER A 303 4.50 -6.50 -12.62
C SER A 303 4.01 -6.06 -11.24
N PRO A 304 4.92 -5.72 -10.32
CA PRO A 304 4.56 -5.05 -9.07
C PRO A 304 4.12 -3.60 -9.27
N MET A 305 4.30 -3.04 -10.48
CA MET A 305 3.97 -1.65 -10.79
C MET A 305 2.58 -1.58 -11.42
N TRP A 306 1.66 -0.90 -10.76
CA TRP A 306 0.25 -0.88 -11.14
C TRP A 306 -0.21 0.49 -11.60
N LEU A 307 -0.76 0.58 -12.82
CA LEU A 307 -1.49 1.73 -13.31
C LEU A 307 -2.92 1.72 -12.77
N ILE A 308 -3.26 2.70 -11.95
CA ILE A 308 -4.57 2.73 -11.29
C ILE A 308 -5.64 3.27 -12.23
N SER A 309 -6.75 2.56 -12.32
CA SER A 309 -7.99 3.01 -12.96
C SER A 309 -9.16 2.93 -11.98
N PHE A 310 -10.03 3.94 -12.00
CA PHE A 310 -11.23 3.98 -11.16
C PHE A 310 -12.44 3.40 -11.88
N ILE A 311 -13.09 2.43 -11.23
CA ILE A 311 -14.42 1.93 -11.57
C ILE A 311 -15.46 2.77 -10.83
N GLU A 312 -16.39 3.32 -11.59
CA GLU A 312 -17.54 4.05 -11.06
C GLU A 312 -18.85 3.46 -11.60
N TRP A 313 -19.74 3.05 -10.70
CA TRP A 313 -21.12 2.71 -11.02
C TRP A 313 -21.89 3.97 -11.40
N LYS A 314 -22.55 3.94 -12.57
CA LYS A 314 -23.41 5.05 -13.00
C LYS A 314 -24.64 5.22 -12.11
N ASP A 315 -25.13 4.10 -11.56
CA ASP A 315 -26.13 4.07 -10.51
C ASP A 315 -25.61 3.18 -9.36
N PRO A 316 -25.10 3.78 -8.26
CA PRO A 316 -24.57 3.04 -7.12
C PRO A 316 -25.57 2.09 -6.46
N SER A 317 -26.88 2.33 -6.62
CA SER A 317 -27.91 1.43 -6.07
C SER A 317 -28.00 0.09 -6.81
N GLN A 318 -27.45 0.02 -8.04
CA GLN A 318 -27.36 -1.18 -8.87
C GLN A 318 -26.01 -1.90 -8.73
N ALA A 319 -25.15 -1.42 -7.83
CA ALA A 319 -23.84 -2.00 -7.62
C ALA A 319 -23.96 -3.47 -7.17
N LYS A 320 -23.12 -4.31 -7.76
CA LYS A 320 -22.94 -5.71 -7.39
C LYS A 320 -21.45 -6.03 -7.33
N LEU A 321 -21.12 -7.08 -6.60
CA LEU A 321 -19.74 -7.56 -6.48
C LEU A 321 -19.21 -7.91 -7.88
N LEU A 322 -18.06 -7.35 -8.23
CA LEU A 322 -17.27 -7.77 -9.40
C LEU A 322 -16.01 -8.45 -8.86
N GLU A 323 -15.70 -9.67 -9.28
CA GLU A 323 -14.59 -10.43 -8.70
C GLU A 323 -13.39 -10.49 -9.66
N ASN A 324 -13.60 -10.28 -10.96
CA ASN A 324 -12.59 -10.52 -11.98
C ASN A 324 -12.69 -9.53 -13.16
N ILE A 325 -11.73 -9.59 -14.08
CA ILE A 325 -11.69 -8.67 -15.25
C ILE A 325 -12.86 -8.87 -16.22
N ASN A 326 -13.43 -10.07 -16.31
CA ASN A 326 -14.57 -10.34 -17.18
C ASN A 326 -15.86 -9.68 -16.64
N ASP A 327 -15.99 -9.57 -15.32
CA ASP A 327 -17.09 -8.85 -14.69
C ASP A 327 -17.02 -7.35 -15.02
N ILE A 328 -15.83 -6.75 -14.92
CA ILE A 328 -15.59 -5.35 -15.31
C ILE A 328 -15.97 -5.14 -16.78
N ALA A 329 -15.41 -5.96 -17.68
CA ALA A 329 -15.69 -5.86 -19.12
C ALA A 329 -17.19 -6.01 -19.44
N SER A 330 -17.87 -6.94 -18.76
CA SER A 330 -19.31 -7.16 -18.91
C SER A 330 -20.13 -5.96 -18.45
N MET A 331 -19.80 -5.38 -17.29
CA MET A 331 -20.53 -4.23 -16.76
C MET A 331 -20.26 -2.95 -17.57
N GLN A 332 -19.05 -2.78 -18.07
CA GLN A 332 -18.69 -1.66 -18.94
C GLN A 332 -19.42 -1.77 -20.29
N LYS A 333 -19.46 -2.98 -20.89
CA LYS A 333 -20.21 -3.24 -22.14
C LYS A 333 -21.71 -3.04 -21.97
N ALA A 334 -22.27 -3.38 -20.81
CA ALA A 334 -23.66 -3.09 -20.46
C ALA A 334 -23.92 -1.60 -20.18
N GLY A 335 -22.86 -0.77 -20.13
CA GLY A 335 -22.95 0.64 -19.86
C GLY A 335 -23.31 0.97 -18.41
N LEU A 336 -23.11 0.04 -17.47
CA LEU A 336 -23.47 0.19 -16.05
C LEU A 336 -22.36 0.83 -15.22
N ILE A 337 -21.10 0.66 -15.65
CA ILE A 337 -19.93 1.30 -15.03
C ILE A 337 -19.17 2.13 -16.05
N THR A 338 -18.34 3.04 -15.56
CA THR A 338 -17.23 3.66 -16.29
C THR A 338 -15.92 3.20 -15.68
N VAL A 339 -14.88 3.11 -16.52
CA VAL A 339 -13.51 2.85 -16.10
C VAL A 339 -12.67 4.02 -16.59
N THR A 340 -12.05 4.75 -15.67
CA THR A 340 -11.31 5.98 -15.99
C THR A 340 -9.91 5.90 -15.39
N PRO A 341 -8.84 6.11 -16.18
CA PRO A 341 -7.48 6.18 -15.64
C PRO A 341 -7.38 7.23 -14.54
N ALA A 342 -6.79 6.87 -13.40
CA ALA A 342 -6.64 7.79 -12.28
C ALA A 342 -5.56 8.84 -12.60
N MET A 343 -5.79 10.09 -12.17
CA MET A 343 -4.83 11.20 -12.29
C MET A 343 -4.30 11.37 -13.73
N ASP A 344 -5.20 11.43 -14.71
CA ASP A 344 -4.88 11.54 -16.14
C ASP A 344 -3.97 10.40 -16.66
N GLY A 345 -4.09 9.20 -16.07
CA GLY A 345 -3.30 8.03 -16.45
C GLY A 345 -1.87 8.04 -15.93
N LYS A 346 -1.58 8.86 -14.92
CA LYS A 346 -0.24 9.00 -14.32
C LYS A 346 -0.12 8.30 -12.98
N HIS A 347 -1.21 7.76 -12.43
CA HIS A 347 -1.17 7.14 -11.11
C HIS A 347 -0.59 5.73 -11.19
N VAL A 348 0.69 5.61 -10.83
CA VAL A 348 1.38 4.33 -10.70
C VAL A 348 1.69 4.07 -9.23
N VAL A 349 1.49 2.83 -8.80
CA VAL A 349 1.75 2.38 -7.43
C VAL A 349 2.56 1.10 -7.45
N ASN A 350 3.63 1.03 -6.67
CA ASN A 350 4.38 -0.19 -6.44
C ASN A 350 3.68 -1.03 -5.36
N CYS A 351 2.98 -2.07 -5.80
CA CYS A 351 2.28 -3.04 -4.96
C CYS A 351 2.66 -4.48 -5.33
N PRO A 352 3.77 -5.03 -4.84
CA PRO A 352 4.08 -6.44 -5.00
C PRO A 352 2.93 -7.33 -4.50
N PHE A 353 2.53 -8.30 -5.31
CA PHE A 353 1.48 -9.26 -4.95
C PHE A 353 2.09 -10.53 -4.36
N PHE A 354 1.38 -11.10 -3.38
CA PHE A 354 1.73 -12.35 -2.73
C PHE A 354 0.56 -13.33 -2.80
N ASP A 355 0.90 -14.61 -2.91
CA ASP A 355 -0.08 -15.68 -2.78
C ASP A 355 -0.39 -15.95 -1.30
N GLN A 356 -1.48 -16.67 -1.07
CA GLN A 356 -1.94 -16.98 0.29
C GLN A 356 -0.92 -17.83 1.07
N GLU A 357 -0.13 -18.67 0.41
CA GLU A 357 0.89 -19.50 1.06
C GLU A 357 2.00 -18.64 1.66
N THR A 358 2.52 -17.69 0.89
CA THR A 358 3.52 -16.70 1.34
C THR A 358 3.00 -15.93 2.54
N VAL A 359 1.77 -15.42 2.45
CA VAL A 359 1.17 -14.64 3.54
C VAL A 359 1.01 -15.47 4.80
N LEU A 360 0.49 -16.70 4.71
CA LEU A 360 0.31 -17.57 5.88
C LEU A 360 1.63 -17.93 6.55
N LYS A 361 2.69 -18.16 5.75
CA LYS A 361 4.02 -18.49 6.25
C LYS A 361 4.67 -17.31 6.99
N HIS A 362 4.43 -16.08 6.53
CA HIS A 362 5.07 -14.87 7.02
C HIS A 362 4.16 -13.96 7.85
N GLN A 363 2.94 -14.41 8.14
CA GLN A 363 1.98 -13.65 8.94
C GLN A 363 2.54 -13.42 10.35
N ASN A 364 2.60 -12.15 10.75
CA ASN A 364 2.98 -11.78 12.11
C ASN A 364 1.86 -12.17 13.08
N GLN A 365 2.14 -13.16 13.93
CA GLN A 365 1.18 -13.69 14.91
C GLN A 365 1.09 -12.86 16.19
N ASN A 366 1.92 -11.82 16.34
CA ASN A 366 2.03 -11.03 17.57
C ASN A 366 1.22 -9.73 17.54
N ILE A 367 0.66 -9.36 16.38
CA ILE A 367 -0.26 -8.22 16.27
C ILE A 367 -1.67 -8.74 16.52
N GLY A 368 -2.25 -8.35 17.66
CA GLY A 368 -3.52 -8.87 18.14
C GLY A 368 -4.65 -8.65 17.14
N LEU A 369 -5.07 -9.72 16.49
CA LEU A 369 -6.32 -9.80 15.75
C LEU A 369 -7.46 -9.72 16.78
N ARG A 370 -8.35 -8.74 16.66
CA ARG A 370 -9.64 -8.74 17.34
C ARG A 370 -10.76 -8.56 16.35
#